data_AF-A0A2E0BMT2-F1
#
_entry.id   AF-A0A2E0BMT2-F1
#
_cell.length_a   1.000
_cell.length_b   1.000
_cell.length_c   1.000
_cell.angle_alpha   90.00
_cell.angle_beta   90.00
_cell.angle_gamma   90.00
#
_symmetry.space_group_name_H-M   'P 1'
#
loop_
_entity.id
_entity.type
_entity.pdbx_description
1 polymer ?
#
loop_
_entity_poly.entity_id
_entity_poly.type
_entity_poly.pdbx_seq_one_letter_code
_entity_poly.pdbx_strand_id
1 'polypeptide(L)'
;MNDKIMAERIDLSKEHKPDWALFLPAVSSFFIAGLGKQRDTTTEDYFPQERIPAGFNGDVERLNFLNSKEGLFTYKWGLYSAGHADLDVTKTIPTESIIRDREEGTFMLGDSGGFQILKCQWPADWKDPNCPRAMKKRIEVLTWMDTYMDYGMCLDIPSQSLSTYHVKDKDGKSVHGIQTIEEAMIATHINNDYFIHNRSGACKFLNVLQGLNHTQSDEWYEQMKMYCDPIKYPDNHFNGWAFGGQNKIDIHLTLKRIVGIIHDGLLEQGKHDLIHCLGTSILEYAVLFSDIQKAVRKYHNPDLQITFDCASPFFGAAKGLAYFNSNMEHNTKWTYSMEKTAENKDFDTDMRKFSDAVIAEGIHEKFADSPITNAMVMKDLCYRGHGFLNKHGKETKTSWDTLSYTLLQAHNVYQHMFAVQEANRQYDSGCVPAMLMNETFESIRFGDLVDEIFSLNDRQKSLDLIDKHSRFWMQIMSGSQGFSGKRSVNAGTMFDQLFTENG
;
A
#
# COMPACT_ATOMS: atom_id res chain seq x y z
N MET A 1 34.31 25.64 -16.08
CA MET A 1 34.37 24.51 -15.13
C MET A 1 33.35 24.77 -14.06
N ASN A 2 32.15 24.23 -14.22
CA ASN A 2 31.19 24.05 -13.13
C ASN A 2 30.68 22.64 -13.33
N ASP A 3 31.49 21.65 -12.93
CA ASP A 3 30.98 20.31 -12.68
C ASP A 3 30.10 20.45 -11.44
N LYS A 4 28.85 20.85 -11.65
CA LYS A 4 27.79 20.69 -10.66
C LYS A 4 27.82 19.21 -10.31
N ILE A 5 28.22 18.89 -9.09
CA ILE A 5 28.10 17.55 -8.52
C ILE A 5 26.61 17.21 -8.60
N MET A 6 26.24 16.49 -9.65
CA MET A 6 24.93 15.87 -9.78
C MET A 6 24.80 14.90 -8.62
N ALA A 7 23.70 15.00 -7.86
CA ALA A 7 23.40 13.98 -6.87
C ALA A 7 23.40 12.60 -7.57
N GLU A 8 24.09 11.63 -6.98
CA GLU A 8 24.14 10.27 -7.50
C GLU A 8 22.72 9.72 -7.60
N ARG A 9 22.36 9.22 -8.78
CA ARG A 9 21.03 8.67 -9.04
C ARG A 9 20.98 7.22 -8.57
N ILE A 10 20.01 6.89 -7.74
CA ILE A 10 19.87 5.54 -7.16
C ILE A 10 18.76 4.77 -7.88
N ASP A 11 19.07 3.57 -8.37
CA ASP A 11 18.07 2.70 -9.01
C ASP A 11 17.61 1.59 -8.06
N LEU A 12 16.65 1.94 -7.20
CA LEU A 12 16.03 0.98 -6.27
C LEU A 12 15.31 -0.15 -7.01
N SER A 13 14.95 0.02 -8.28
CA SER A 13 14.37 -1.07 -9.09
C SER A 13 15.39 -2.19 -9.33
N LYS A 14 16.68 -1.85 -9.51
CA LYS A 14 17.76 -2.83 -9.69
C LYS A 14 18.23 -3.46 -8.39
N GLU A 15 18.03 -2.76 -7.27
CA GLU A 15 18.38 -3.29 -5.94
C GLU A 15 17.40 -4.33 -5.42
N HIS A 16 16.18 -4.36 -5.95
CA HIS A 16 15.19 -5.37 -5.58
C HIS A 16 15.59 -6.76 -6.09
N LYS A 17 15.59 -7.76 -5.20
CA LYS A 17 15.75 -9.16 -5.58
C LYS A 17 14.39 -9.82 -5.81
N PRO A 18 14.23 -10.70 -6.83
CA PRO A 18 12.97 -11.37 -7.11
C PRO A 18 12.38 -12.13 -5.92
N ASP A 19 13.21 -12.70 -5.05
CA ASP A 19 12.77 -13.47 -3.88
C ASP A 19 12.15 -12.62 -2.76
N TRP A 20 12.26 -11.31 -2.83
CA TRP A 20 11.65 -10.42 -1.85
C TRP A 20 10.21 -10.12 -2.24
N ALA A 21 9.32 -10.01 -1.25
CA ALA A 21 8.00 -9.43 -1.48
C ALA A 21 8.15 -7.97 -1.94
N LEU A 22 7.28 -7.56 -2.87
CA LEU A 22 7.41 -6.29 -3.57
C LEU A 22 6.54 -5.22 -2.89
N PHE A 23 7.19 -4.17 -2.39
CA PHE A 23 6.49 -3.02 -1.83
C PHE A 23 5.92 -2.14 -2.94
N LEU A 24 4.67 -1.73 -2.82
CA LEU A 24 4.01 -0.79 -3.72
C LEU A 24 3.70 0.49 -2.94
N PRO A 25 4.38 1.63 -3.16
CA PRO A 25 3.95 2.88 -2.56
C PRO A 25 2.50 3.17 -3.01
N ALA A 26 1.58 3.36 -2.06
CA ALA A 26 0.22 3.81 -2.39
C ALA A 26 0.30 5.31 -2.72
N VAL A 27 0.50 5.60 -4.01
CA VAL A 27 0.88 6.93 -4.52
C VAL A 27 -0.20 7.96 -4.18
N SER A 28 0.24 9.06 -3.56
CA SER A 28 -0.67 10.14 -3.18
C SER A 28 -1.00 11.03 -4.38
N SER A 29 -2.30 11.31 -4.60
CA SER A 29 -2.73 12.31 -5.59
C SER A 29 -2.16 13.70 -5.30
N PHE A 30 -1.92 14.05 -4.02
CA PHE A 30 -1.26 15.30 -3.64
C PHE A 30 0.20 15.35 -4.08
N PHE A 31 0.92 14.23 -4.00
CA PHE A 31 2.32 14.15 -4.40
C PHE A 31 2.46 14.35 -5.91
N ILE A 32 1.64 13.66 -6.71
CA ILE A 32 1.73 13.72 -8.16
C ILE A 32 1.10 14.98 -8.77
N ALA A 33 0.14 15.63 -8.09
CA ALA A 33 -0.59 16.76 -8.68
C ALA A 33 0.29 17.93 -9.09
N GLY A 34 1.26 18.30 -8.26
CA GLY A 34 2.19 19.40 -8.56
C GLY A 34 3.17 19.02 -9.66
N LEU A 35 3.72 17.80 -9.60
CA LEU A 35 4.65 17.27 -10.60
C LEU A 35 3.98 17.15 -11.97
N GLY A 36 2.76 16.62 -12.00
CA GLY A 36 2.01 16.45 -13.23
C GLY A 36 1.61 17.77 -13.87
N LYS A 37 1.24 18.78 -13.07
CA LYS A 37 1.01 20.14 -13.56
C LYS A 37 2.27 20.79 -14.11
N GLN A 38 3.45 20.50 -13.55
CA GLN A 38 4.70 21.02 -14.09
C GLN A 38 4.96 20.54 -15.51
N ARG A 39 4.51 19.33 -15.88
CA ARG A 39 4.63 18.80 -17.24
C ARG A 39 3.75 19.51 -18.26
N ASP A 40 2.75 20.27 -17.82
CA ASP A 40 1.83 20.97 -18.72
C ASP A 40 2.47 22.26 -19.26
N THR A 41 3.08 22.15 -20.44
CA THR A 41 3.73 23.27 -21.12
C THR A 41 2.76 24.27 -21.74
N THR A 42 1.44 24.05 -21.61
CA THR A 42 0.42 24.99 -22.12
C THR A 42 0.09 26.10 -21.11
N THR A 43 0.56 25.96 -19.87
CA THR A 43 0.40 26.95 -18.80
C THR A 43 1.74 27.49 -18.34
N GLU A 44 1.74 28.57 -17.55
CA GLU A 44 2.94 28.98 -16.81
C GLU A 44 3.40 27.84 -15.88
N ASP A 45 4.71 27.77 -15.63
CA ASP A 45 5.32 26.80 -14.74
C ASP A 45 4.58 26.76 -13.39
N TYR A 46 4.11 25.57 -13.00
CA TYR A 46 3.37 25.41 -11.75
C TYR A 46 4.23 25.74 -10.52
N PHE A 47 5.49 25.30 -10.55
CA PHE A 47 6.55 25.71 -9.64
C PHE A 47 7.52 26.64 -10.37
N PRO A 48 7.69 27.90 -9.91
CA PRO A 48 8.67 28.80 -10.49
C PRO A 48 10.09 28.21 -10.45
N GLN A 49 10.89 28.46 -11.48
CA GLN A 49 12.25 27.90 -11.60
C GLN A 49 13.13 28.24 -10.40
N GLU A 50 13.05 29.47 -9.88
CA GLU A 50 13.78 29.93 -8.71
C GLU A 50 13.37 29.25 -7.40
N ARG A 51 12.19 28.60 -7.37
CA ARG A 51 11.70 27.85 -6.21
C ARG A 51 12.25 26.42 -6.18
N ILE A 52 12.66 25.88 -7.32
CA ILE A 52 13.14 24.50 -7.42
C ILE A 52 14.53 24.40 -6.77
N PRO A 53 14.79 23.42 -5.88
CA PRO A 53 16.10 23.24 -5.26
C PRO A 53 17.23 23.22 -6.31
N ALA A 54 18.32 23.93 -6.04
CA ALA A 54 19.42 24.07 -7.01
C ALA A 54 20.05 22.73 -7.40
N GLY A 55 20.06 21.75 -6.48
CA GLY A 55 20.54 20.39 -6.71
C GLY A 55 19.67 19.58 -7.68
N PHE A 56 18.48 20.08 -8.04
CA PHE A 56 17.59 19.44 -9.00
C PHE A 56 17.78 19.99 -10.42
N ASN A 57 18.69 20.95 -10.62
CA ASN A 57 18.92 21.59 -11.91
C ASN A 57 17.66 22.14 -12.59
N GLY A 58 16.73 22.68 -11.79
CA GLY A 58 15.55 23.37 -12.31
C GLY A 58 14.42 22.46 -12.80
N ASP A 59 14.44 21.16 -12.46
CA ASP A 59 13.37 20.26 -12.87
C ASP A 59 12.85 19.41 -11.70
N VAL A 60 11.56 19.58 -11.37
CA VAL A 60 10.87 18.75 -10.35
C VAL A 60 10.52 17.36 -10.86
N GLU A 61 10.65 17.08 -12.16
CA GLU A 61 10.56 15.72 -12.71
C GLU A 61 11.57 14.77 -12.05
N ARG A 62 12.65 15.32 -11.49
CA ARG A 62 13.60 14.59 -10.63
C ARG A 62 13.00 13.96 -9.38
N LEU A 63 11.83 14.41 -8.94
CA LEU A 63 11.06 13.82 -7.84
C LEU A 63 10.20 12.63 -8.30
N ASN A 64 9.97 12.48 -9.60
CA ASN A 64 9.19 11.38 -10.13
C ASN A 64 10.00 10.08 -10.11
N PHE A 65 9.79 9.26 -9.09
CA PHE A 65 10.47 7.98 -8.94
C PHE A 65 10.09 6.95 -10.02
N LEU A 66 9.04 7.17 -10.80
CA LEU A 66 8.68 6.33 -11.95
C LEU A 66 9.46 6.70 -13.22
N ASN A 67 10.15 7.85 -13.26
CA ASN A 67 10.92 8.29 -14.42
C ASN A 67 12.33 7.72 -14.39
N SER A 68 12.61 6.74 -15.24
CA SER A 68 13.91 6.05 -15.30
C SER A 68 15.06 6.94 -15.77
N LYS A 69 14.77 8.09 -16.39
CA LYS A 69 15.76 8.97 -17.03
C LYS A 69 16.16 10.17 -16.19
N GLU A 70 15.23 10.74 -15.43
CA GLU A 70 15.47 12.00 -14.68
C GLU A 70 15.37 11.83 -13.16
N GLY A 71 14.66 10.80 -12.66
CA GLY A 71 14.47 10.60 -11.22
C GLY A 71 15.79 10.57 -10.44
N LEU A 72 15.86 11.30 -9.32
CA LEU A 72 16.97 11.24 -8.35
C LEU A 72 17.09 9.85 -7.72
N PHE A 73 15.97 9.15 -7.61
CA PHE A 73 15.93 7.71 -7.44
C PHE A 73 14.82 7.12 -8.31
N THR A 74 14.92 5.84 -8.66
CA THR A 74 13.95 5.16 -9.52
C THR A 74 13.39 3.90 -8.89
N TYR A 75 12.07 3.77 -8.89
CA TYR A 75 11.33 2.61 -8.38
C TYR A 75 10.10 2.37 -9.25
N LYS A 76 10.20 1.45 -10.20
CA LYS A 76 9.23 1.30 -11.31
C LYS A 76 7.87 0.69 -10.93
N TRP A 77 7.59 0.46 -9.65
CA TRP A 77 6.38 -0.18 -9.18
C TRP A 77 5.59 0.74 -8.25
N GLY A 78 4.26 0.70 -8.32
CA GLY A 78 3.40 1.49 -7.45
C GLY A 78 1.98 0.93 -7.32
N LEU A 79 1.22 1.55 -6.43
CA LEU A 79 -0.23 1.37 -6.33
C LEU A 79 -0.91 2.73 -6.44
N TYR A 80 -2.00 2.84 -7.19
CA TYR A 80 -2.81 4.05 -7.26
C TYR A 80 -4.30 3.72 -7.13
N SER A 81 -5.07 4.59 -6.47
CA SER A 81 -6.45 4.29 -6.08
C SER A 81 -7.44 5.08 -6.92
N ALA A 82 -8.41 4.36 -7.51
CA ALA A 82 -9.59 4.93 -8.15
C ALA A 82 -10.39 5.83 -7.19
N GLY A 83 -10.26 5.60 -5.88
CA GLY A 83 -10.86 6.43 -4.84
C GLY A 83 -10.30 7.86 -4.77
N HIS A 84 -9.13 8.11 -5.36
CA HIS A 84 -8.48 9.43 -5.39
C HIS A 84 -8.26 9.95 -6.81
N ALA A 85 -8.57 9.14 -7.83
CA ALA A 85 -8.37 9.49 -9.22
C ALA A 85 -9.56 10.23 -9.83
N ASP A 86 -9.32 11.02 -10.87
CA ASP A 86 -10.35 11.35 -11.84
C ASP A 86 -10.62 10.11 -12.71
N LEU A 87 -11.85 9.62 -12.72
CA LEU A 87 -12.22 8.38 -13.43
C LEU A 87 -12.62 8.64 -14.89
N ASP A 88 -12.68 9.90 -15.32
CA ASP A 88 -12.96 10.24 -16.72
C ASP A 88 -11.70 10.05 -17.57
N VAL A 89 -11.69 8.96 -18.33
CA VAL A 89 -10.57 8.60 -19.22
C VAL A 89 -10.54 9.44 -20.50
N THR A 90 -11.60 10.18 -20.81
CA THR A 90 -11.68 11.01 -22.04
C THR A 90 -11.05 12.38 -21.88
N LYS A 91 -10.70 12.77 -20.64
CA LYS A 91 -10.10 14.06 -20.32
C LYS A 91 -8.59 13.96 -20.16
N THR A 92 -7.90 15.00 -20.62
CA THR A 92 -6.53 15.29 -20.21
C THR A 92 -6.56 15.86 -18.79
N ILE A 93 -5.90 15.19 -17.85
CA ILE A 93 -5.85 15.58 -16.43
C ILE A 93 -4.38 15.80 -16.06
N PRO A 94 -3.83 17.03 -16.22
CA PRO A 94 -2.42 17.30 -15.94
C PRO A 94 -1.96 16.89 -14.54
N THR A 95 -2.83 17.00 -13.54
CA THR A 95 -2.52 16.57 -12.15
C THR A 95 -2.25 15.08 -12.00
N GLU A 96 -2.60 14.26 -12.99
CA GLU A 96 -2.43 12.81 -12.95
C GLU A 96 -1.47 12.28 -14.03
N SER A 97 -0.81 13.15 -14.78
CA SER A 97 0.09 12.75 -15.88
C SER A 97 1.25 11.85 -15.41
N ILE A 98 1.66 11.93 -14.14
CA ILE A 98 2.64 10.99 -13.57
C ILE A 98 2.18 9.53 -13.67
N ILE A 99 0.87 9.27 -13.53
CA ILE A 99 0.28 7.93 -13.57
C ILE A 99 -0.28 7.61 -14.96
N ARG A 100 -1.01 8.54 -15.57
CA ARG A 100 -1.66 8.36 -16.88
C ARG A 100 -0.65 8.26 -18.02
N ASP A 101 0.45 9.01 -17.92
CA ASP A 101 1.52 9.06 -18.93
C ASP A 101 2.82 8.48 -18.35
N ARG A 102 2.70 7.42 -17.53
CA ARG A 102 3.87 6.74 -16.95
C ARG A 102 4.70 6.05 -18.03
N GLU A 103 5.99 5.90 -17.75
CA GLU A 103 6.93 5.23 -18.66
C GLU A 103 6.56 3.75 -18.88
N GLU A 104 6.71 3.27 -20.12
CA GLU A 104 6.54 1.85 -20.45
C GLU A 104 7.51 0.97 -19.63
N GLY A 105 7.03 -0.18 -19.15
CA GLY A 105 7.82 -1.08 -18.30
C GLY A 105 7.75 -0.74 -16.80
N THR A 106 7.02 0.31 -16.42
CA THR A 106 6.54 0.49 -15.04
C THR A 106 5.34 -0.43 -14.76
N PHE A 107 5.05 -0.66 -13.49
CA PHE A 107 3.93 -1.45 -13.02
C PHE A 107 3.07 -0.63 -12.06
N MET A 108 1.76 -0.63 -12.27
CA MET A 108 0.79 0.01 -11.40
C MET A 108 -0.34 -0.96 -11.04
N LEU A 109 -0.51 -1.19 -9.73
CA LEU A 109 -1.69 -1.86 -9.19
C LEU A 109 -2.79 -0.84 -8.90
N GLY A 110 -3.97 -1.03 -9.46
CA GLY A 110 -5.16 -0.23 -9.22
C GLY A 110 -5.90 -0.69 -7.96
N ASP A 111 -6.04 0.18 -6.96
CA ASP A 111 -7.04 0.01 -5.90
C ASP A 111 -8.41 0.52 -6.39
N SER A 112 -9.45 -0.28 -6.20
CA SER A 112 -10.81 -0.03 -6.70
C SER A 112 -11.52 1.12 -6.02
N GLY A 113 -11.05 1.55 -4.84
CA GLY A 113 -11.69 2.60 -4.08
C GLY A 113 -12.88 2.12 -3.25
N GLY A 114 -13.00 0.82 -2.96
CA GLY A 114 -13.98 0.28 -1.98
C GLY A 114 -13.91 1.01 -0.63
N PHE A 115 -12.73 1.52 -0.26
CA PHE A 115 -12.55 2.38 0.91
C PHE A 115 -13.36 3.70 0.88
N GLN A 116 -13.69 4.23 -0.30
CA GLN A 116 -14.56 5.40 -0.43
C GLN A 116 -16.04 5.07 -0.20
N ILE A 117 -16.44 3.82 -0.45
CA ILE A 117 -17.76 3.31 -0.06
C ILE A 117 -17.84 3.23 1.47
N LEU A 118 -16.83 2.63 2.11
CA LEU A 118 -16.69 2.60 3.57
C LEU A 118 -16.73 4.01 4.18
N LYS A 119 -16.03 4.98 3.58
CA LYS A 119 -16.04 6.38 4.05
C LYS A 119 -17.32 7.15 3.72
N CYS A 120 -18.35 6.50 3.18
CA CYS A 120 -19.60 7.14 2.80
C CYS A 120 -19.44 8.24 1.74
N GLN A 121 -18.37 8.21 0.93
CA GLN A 121 -18.08 9.20 -0.11
C GLN A 121 -18.69 8.84 -1.46
N TRP A 122 -19.01 7.57 -1.69
CA TRP A 122 -19.77 7.09 -2.85
C TRP A 122 -21.15 6.56 -2.42
N PRO A 123 -22.14 7.44 -2.19
CA PRO A 123 -23.47 6.99 -1.80
C PRO A 123 -24.13 6.24 -2.94
N ALA A 124 -24.65 5.05 -2.65
CA ALA A 124 -25.47 4.26 -3.57
C ALA A 124 -26.13 3.11 -2.80
N ASP A 125 -27.13 2.49 -3.41
CA ASP A 125 -27.58 1.17 -2.98
C ASP A 125 -26.72 0.11 -3.68
N TRP A 126 -25.66 -0.34 -3.01
CA TRP A 126 -24.71 -1.28 -3.59
C TRP A 126 -25.27 -2.71 -3.70
N LYS A 127 -26.37 -3.00 -3.02
CA LYS A 127 -27.06 -4.31 -3.04
C LYS A 127 -28.07 -4.42 -4.19
N ASP A 128 -28.47 -3.29 -4.77
CA ASP A 128 -29.32 -3.26 -5.96
C ASP A 128 -28.45 -3.29 -7.23
N PRO A 129 -28.51 -4.37 -8.03
CA PRO A 129 -27.77 -4.45 -9.28
C PRO A 129 -28.19 -3.36 -10.29
N ASN A 130 -29.39 -2.81 -10.15
CA ASN A 130 -29.93 -1.77 -11.03
C ASN A 130 -29.72 -0.35 -10.50
N CYS A 131 -29.06 -0.16 -9.34
CA CYS A 131 -28.82 1.18 -8.80
C CYS A 131 -27.97 2.02 -9.77
N PRO A 132 -28.50 3.12 -10.34
CA PRO A 132 -27.77 3.87 -11.36
C PRO A 132 -26.46 4.48 -10.85
N ARG A 133 -26.40 4.84 -9.56
CA ARG A 133 -25.21 5.42 -8.94
C ARG A 133 -24.10 4.40 -8.75
N ALA A 134 -24.44 3.19 -8.30
CA ALA A 134 -23.49 2.10 -8.17
C ALA A 134 -23.00 1.64 -9.55
N MET A 135 -23.92 1.48 -10.51
CA MET A 135 -23.57 1.09 -11.89
C MET A 135 -22.62 2.10 -12.56
N LYS A 136 -22.90 3.40 -12.42
CA LYS A 136 -22.01 4.46 -12.91
C LYS A 136 -20.59 4.30 -12.35
N LYS A 137 -20.47 4.03 -11.05
CA LYS A 137 -19.16 3.82 -10.42
C LYS A 137 -18.47 2.54 -10.89
N ARG A 138 -19.19 1.43 -11.07
CA ARG A 138 -18.64 0.19 -11.63
C ARG A 138 -18.03 0.42 -13.02
N ILE A 139 -18.76 1.10 -13.91
CA ILE A 139 -18.29 1.46 -15.26
C ILE A 139 -17.04 2.34 -15.17
N GLU A 140 -17.10 3.42 -14.38
CA GLU A 140 -16.00 4.37 -14.22
C GLU A 140 -14.73 3.70 -13.70
N VAL A 141 -14.81 2.91 -12.63
CA VAL A 141 -13.65 2.22 -12.05
C VAL A 141 -13.07 1.20 -13.03
N LEU A 142 -13.91 0.35 -13.64
CA LEU A 142 -13.45 -0.67 -14.58
C LEU A 142 -12.77 -0.04 -15.79
N THR A 143 -13.38 0.97 -16.40
CA THR A 143 -12.83 1.67 -17.57
C THR A 143 -11.50 2.33 -17.24
N TRP A 144 -11.39 2.97 -16.06
CA TRP A 144 -10.16 3.57 -15.60
C TRP A 144 -9.04 2.55 -15.38
N MET A 145 -9.35 1.40 -14.76
CA MET A 145 -8.38 0.32 -14.56
C MET A 145 -7.90 -0.26 -15.89
N ASP A 146 -8.81 -0.59 -16.79
CA ASP A 146 -8.46 -1.12 -18.12
C ASP A 146 -7.64 -0.14 -18.96
N THR A 147 -7.82 1.17 -18.75
CA THR A 147 -7.06 2.19 -19.49
C THR A 147 -5.65 2.39 -18.92
N TYR A 148 -5.50 2.35 -17.60
CA TYR A 148 -4.29 2.85 -16.95
C TYR A 148 -3.58 1.87 -16.02
N MET A 149 -4.09 0.68 -15.73
CA MET A 149 -3.49 -0.20 -14.71
C MET A 149 -3.01 -1.52 -15.32
N ASP A 150 -1.93 -2.08 -14.76
CA ASP A 150 -1.41 -3.40 -15.18
C ASP A 150 -2.20 -4.52 -14.49
N TYR A 151 -2.46 -4.31 -13.20
CA TYR A 151 -3.37 -5.11 -12.38
C TYR A 151 -4.34 -4.18 -11.65
N GLY A 152 -5.50 -4.68 -11.28
CA GLY A 152 -6.50 -4.00 -10.48
C GLY A 152 -7.07 -4.95 -9.44
N MET A 153 -7.49 -4.41 -8.31
CA MET A 153 -8.36 -5.15 -7.38
C MET A 153 -9.81 -4.93 -7.78
N CYS A 154 -10.64 -5.96 -7.70
CA CYS A 154 -12.07 -5.78 -7.96
C CYS A 154 -12.69 -4.81 -6.93
N LEU A 155 -13.80 -4.17 -7.31
CA LEU A 155 -14.53 -3.26 -6.44
C LEU A 155 -15.28 -4.05 -5.37
N ASP A 156 -14.63 -4.37 -4.26
CA ASP A 156 -15.25 -5.03 -3.13
C ASP A 156 -15.94 -4.05 -2.18
N ILE A 157 -16.79 -4.58 -1.31
CA ILE A 157 -17.32 -3.85 -0.16
C ILE A 157 -16.52 -4.27 1.07
N PRO A 158 -15.65 -3.40 1.63
CA PRO A 158 -14.87 -3.75 2.81
C PRO A 158 -15.80 -4.18 3.96
N SER A 159 -15.47 -5.27 4.65
CA SER A 159 -16.24 -5.75 5.81
C SER A 159 -16.34 -4.71 6.94
N GLN A 160 -15.42 -3.75 6.99
CA GLN A 160 -15.48 -2.61 7.91
C GLN A 160 -16.67 -1.68 7.67
N SER A 161 -17.37 -1.78 6.53
CA SER A 161 -18.52 -0.93 6.18
C SER A 161 -19.69 -1.09 7.16
N LEU A 162 -19.72 -2.22 7.88
CA LEU A 162 -20.67 -2.44 8.98
C LEU A 162 -20.53 -1.38 10.09
N SER A 163 -19.32 -0.81 10.28
CA SER A 163 -19.08 0.24 11.26
C SER A 163 -19.64 1.60 10.86
N THR A 164 -19.97 1.82 9.58
CA THR A 164 -20.40 3.12 9.04
C THR A 164 -21.87 3.12 8.57
N TYR A 165 -22.61 2.02 8.72
CA TYR A 165 -24.01 1.92 8.28
C TYR A 165 -24.93 3.01 8.87
N HIS A 166 -24.59 3.48 10.07
CA HIS A 166 -25.32 4.49 10.82
C HIS A 166 -25.27 5.87 10.16
N VAL A 167 -24.31 6.12 9.26
CA VAL A 167 -24.23 7.37 8.49
C VAL A 167 -25.40 7.42 7.52
N LYS A 168 -26.25 8.44 7.67
CA LYS A 168 -27.46 8.63 6.87
C LYS A 168 -27.33 9.78 5.88
N ASP A 169 -28.03 9.67 4.76
CA ASP A 169 -28.24 10.77 3.82
C ASP A 169 -29.32 11.75 4.35
N LYS A 170 -29.62 12.77 3.54
CA LYS A 170 -30.64 13.79 3.85
C LYS A 170 -32.05 13.24 4.04
N ASP A 171 -32.32 12.04 3.53
CA ASP A 171 -33.62 11.37 3.57
C ASP A 171 -33.66 10.30 4.68
N GLY A 172 -32.62 10.24 5.53
CA GLY A 172 -32.51 9.32 6.66
C GLY A 172 -32.08 7.89 6.28
N LYS A 173 -31.71 7.64 5.02
CA LYS A 173 -31.30 6.31 4.54
C LYS A 173 -29.80 6.11 4.71
N SER A 174 -29.36 4.87 4.93
CA SER A 174 -27.92 4.58 5.01
C SER A 174 -27.23 4.97 3.70
N VAL A 175 -26.09 5.65 3.79
CA VAL A 175 -25.37 6.18 2.62
C VAL A 175 -24.94 5.08 1.65
N HIS A 176 -24.54 3.91 2.16
CA HIS A 176 -24.11 2.77 1.35
C HIS A 176 -25.02 1.53 1.49
N GLY A 177 -25.92 1.50 2.49
CA GLY A 177 -26.94 0.46 2.60
C GLY A 177 -26.47 -0.91 3.13
N ILE A 178 -25.24 -1.01 3.66
CA ILE A 178 -24.61 -2.27 4.10
C ILE A 178 -24.60 -2.35 5.64
N GLN A 179 -25.27 -3.33 6.22
CA GLN A 179 -25.44 -3.51 7.66
C GLN A 179 -24.87 -4.83 8.18
N THR A 180 -24.77 -5.85 7.32
CA THR A 180 -24.29 -7.18 7.68
C THR A 180 -23.20 -7.66 6.71
N ILE A 181 -22.48 -8.72 7.07
CA ILE A 181 -21.43 -9.29 6.24
C ILE A 181 -22.01 -9.91 4.97
N GLU A 182 -23.20 -10.50 5.05
CA GLU A 182 -23.93 -11.07 3.91
C GLU A 182 -24.31 -9.99 2.91
N GLU A 183 -24.74 -8.82 3.39
CA GLU A 183 -25.02 -7.67 2.52
C GLU A 183 -23.75 -7.16 1.80
N ALA A 184 -22.61 -7.17 2.49
CA ALA A 184 -21.32 -6.84 1.88
C ALA A 184 -20.91 -7.88 0.83
N MET A 185 -21.15 -9.17 1.08
CA MET A 185 -20.92 -10.24 0.11
C MET A 185 -21.84 -10.11 -1.10
N ILE A 186 -23.14 -9.86 -0.93
CA ILE A 186 -24.09 -9.64 -2.04
C ILE A 186 -23.63 -8.48 -2.92
N ALA A 187 -23.32 -7.34 -2.33
CA ALA A 187 -22.86 -6.18 -3.08
C ALA A 187 -21.52 -6.43 -3.79
N THR A 188 -20.61 -7.20 -3.17
CA THR A 188 -19.35 -7.62 -3.78
C THR A 188 -19.59 -8.59 -4.95
N HIS A 189 -20.52 -9.54 -4.83
CA HIS A 189 -20.90 -10.41 -5.95
C HIS A 189 -21.39 -9.58 -7.14
N ILE A 190 -22.29 -8.62 -6.93
CA ILE A 190 -22.79 -7.76 -8.00
C ILE A 190 -21.65 -7.01 -8.69
N ASN A 191 -20.68 -6.51 -7.93
CA ASN A 191 -19.52 -5.82 -8.48
C ASN A 191 -18.59 -6.78 -9.26
N ASN A 192 -18.29 -7.95 -8.69
CA ASN A 192 -17.44 -8.97 -9.32
C ASN A 192 -18.08 -9.53 -10.59
N ASP A 193 -19.38 -9.82 -10.58
CA ASP A 193 -20.15 -10.23 -11.76
C ASP A 193 -20.10 -9.14 -12.84
N TYR A 194 -20.20 -7.87 -12.48
CA TYR A 194 -20.02 -6.80 -13.46
C TYR A 194 -18.61 -6.81 -14.05
N PHE A 195 -17.57 -6.86 -13.22
CA PHE A 195 -16.18 -6.80 -13.67
C PHE A 195 -15.81 -7.99 -14.57
N ILE A 196 -16.17 -9.21 -14.17
CA ILE A 196 -15.78 -10.43 -14.91
C ILE A 196 -16.45 -10.52 -16.29
N HIS A 197 -17.63 -9.93 -16.47
CA HIS A 197 -18.36 -9.94 -17.75
C HIS A 197 -18.10 -8.70 -18.63
N ASN A 198 -17.51 -7.63 -18.09
CA ASN A 198 -17.35 -6.36 -18.82
C ASN A 198 -15.90 -5.88 -18.97
N ARG A 199 -14.92 -6.56 -18.33
CA ARG A 199 -13.49 -6.25 -18.50
C ARG A 199 -13.05 -6.44 -19.95
N SER A 200 -12.15 -5.59 -20.43
CA SER A 200 -11.55 -5.70 -21.76
C SER A 200 -10.41 -6.72 -21.85
N GLY A 201 -9.83 -7.08 -20.69
CA GLY A 201 -8.64 -7.92 -20.59
C GLY A 201 -7.32 -7.14 -20.58
N ALA A 202 -7.35 -5.82 -20.76
CA ALA A 202 -6.17 -4.96 -20.66
C ALA A 202 -5.60 -4.92 -19.24
N CYS A 203 -6.47 -4.92 -18.22
CA CYS A 203 -6.09 -5.03 -16.82
C CYS A 203 -6.35 -6.46 -16.30
N LYS A 204 -5.37 -7.02 -15.57
CA LYS A 204 -5.56 -8.25 -14.78
C LYS A 204 -6.25 -7.93 -13.45
N PHE A 205 -7.08 -8.82 -12.91
CA PHE A 205 -7.89 -8.51 -11.72
C PHE A 205 -7.61 -9.43 -10.55
N LEU A 206 -7.50 -8.88 -9.34
CA LEU A 206 -7.38 -9.63 -8.09
C LEU A 206 -8.73 -9.73 -7.38
N ASN A 207 -9.04 -10.93 -6.90
CA ASN A 207 -10.22 -11.18 -6.08
C ASN A 207 -9.95 -10.75 -4.64
N VAL A 208 -10.76 -9.83 -4.11
CA VAL A 208 -10.54 -9.26 -2.76
C VAL A 208 -11.23 -10.11 -1.71
N LEU A 209 -10.45 -10.58 -0.73
CA LEU A 209 -10.93 -11.32 0.43
C LEU A 209 -11.13 -10.38 1.61
N GLN A 210 -12.30 -10.49 2.26
CA GLN A 210 -12.67 -9.72 3.44
C GLN A 210 -13.11 -10.65 4.58
N GLY A 211 -13.59 -10.06 5.67
CA GLY A 211 -14.04 -10.73 6.89
C GLY A 211 -13.50 -10.02 8.13
N LEU A 212 -14.27 -10.00 9.23
CA LEU A 212 -13.83 -9.39 10.51
C LEU A 212 -13.26 -10.44 11.49
N ASN A 213 -13.50 -11.72 11.23
CA ASN A 213 -12.99 -12.86 11.99
C ASN A 213 -12.75 -14.06 11.05
N HIS A 214 -12.29 -15.19 11.59
CA HIS A 214 -11.96 -16.38 10.80
C HIS A 214 -13.19 -16.96 10.10
N THR A 215 -14.31 -17.13 10.80
CA THR A 215 -15.56 -17.69 10.25
C THR A 215 -16.06 -16.88 9.06
N GLN A 216 -16.20 -15.56 9.23
CA GLN A 216 -16.64 -14.67 8.15
C GLN A 216 -15.64 -14.66 6.98
N SER A 217 -14.35 -14.80 7.26
CA SER A 217 -13.33 -14.85 6.21
C SER A 217 -13.40 -16.16 5.42
N ASP A 218 -13.69 -17.27 6.08
CA ASP A 218 -13.90 -18.57 5.45
C ASP A 218 -15.17 -18.58 4.59
N GLU A 219 -16.29 -18.05 5.10
CA GLU A 219 -17.52 -17.87 4.34
C GLU A 219 -17.31 -16.97 3.12
N TRP A 220 -16.62 -15.83 3.29
CA TRP A 220 -16.31 -14.92 2.18
C TRP A 220 -15.50 -15.61 1.09
N TYR A 221 -14.48 -16.38 1.47
CA TYR A 221 -13.68 -17.12 0.50
C TYR A 221 -14.51 -18.15 -0.25
N GLU A 222 -15.34 -18.94 0.44
CA GLU A 222 -16.19 -19.95 -0.21
C GLU A 222 -17.15 -19.32 -1.23
N GLN A 223 -17.68 -18.14 -0.94
CA GLN A 223 -18.54 -17.40 -1.87
C GLN A 223 -17.77 -16.82 -3.06
N MET A 224 -16.60 -16.22 -2.83
CA MET A 224 -15.89 -15.46 -3.85
C MET A 224 -14.94 -16.30 -4.70
N LYS A 225 -14.51 -17.48 -4.25
CA LYS A 225 -13.44 -18.24 -4.93
C LYS A 225 -13.79 -18.65 -6.37
N MET A 226 -15.08 -18.78 -6.67
CA MET A 226 -15.56 -19.10 -8.02
C MET A 226 -15.13 -18.10 -9.10
N TYR A 227 -14.82 -16.84 -8.75
CA TYR A 227 -14.36 -15.84 -9.73
C TYR A 227 -12.91 -16.09 -10.18
N CYS A 228 -12.14 -16.87 -9.43
CA CYS A 228 -10.79 -17.30 -9.82
C CYS A 228 -10.81 -18.66 -10.54
N ASP A 229 -11.95 -19.35 -10.64
CA ASP A 229 -12.00 -20.69 -11.21
C ASP A 229 -11.87 -20.64 -12.76
N PRO A 230 -10.77 -21.16 -13.35
CA PRO A 230 -10.57 -21.16 -14.79
C PRO A 230 -11.45 -22.18 -15.53
N ILE A 231 -12.08 -23.14 -14.84
CA ILE A 231 -13.08 -24.02 -15.46
C ILE A 231 -14.38 -23.25 -15.65
N LYS A 232 -14.76 -22.44 -14.66
CA LYS A 232 -15.96 -21.61 -14.72
C LYS A 232 -15.79 -20.39 -15.62
N TYR A 233 -14.63 -19.75 -15.58
CA TYR A 233 -14.30 -18.55 -16.36
C TYR A 233 -12.97 -18.73 -17.11
N PRO A 234 -12.95 -19.52 -18.20
CA PRO A 234 -11.71 -19.89 -18.89
C PRO A 234 -10.90 -18.70 -19.41
N ASP A 235 -11.58 -17.66 -19.90
CA ASP A 235 -10.92 -16.48 -20.49
C ASP A 235 -10.85 -15.30 -19.53
N ASN A 236 -11.71 -15.25 -18.52
CA ASN A 236 -11.97 -14.04 -17.73
C ASN A 236 -11.74 -14.19 -16.22
N HIS A 237 -11.36 -15.37 -15.73
CA HIS A 237 -11.11 -15.57 -14.29
C HIS A 237 -10.19 -14.48 -13.72
N PHE A 238 -10.40 -14.17 -12.44
CA PHE A 238 -9.51 -13.28 -11.71
C PHE A 238 -8.13 -13.93 -11.56
N ASN A 239 -7.11 -13.10 -11.66
CA ASN A 239 -5.71 -13.44 -11.92
C ASN A 239 -4.87 -13.53 -10.63
N GLY A 240 -5.52 -13.66 -9.48
CA GLY A 240 -4.87 -13.66 -8.18
C GLY A 240 -5.77 -13.14 -7.07
N TRP A 241 -5.16 -12.79 -5.93
CA TRP A 241 -5.87 -12.52 -4.69
C TRP A 241 -5.41 -11.23 -4.03
N ALA A 242 -6.33 -10.51 -3.42
CA ALA A 242 -6.03 -9.39 -2.54
C ALA A 242 -6.54 -9.68 -1.13
N PHE A 243 -5.67 -9.59 -0.13
CA PHE A 243 -6.00 -9.87 1.26
C PHE A 243 -6.37 -8.58 1.96
N GLY A 244 -7.67 -8.41 2.18
CA GLY A 244 -8.27 -7.38 3.02
C GLY A 244 -8.75 -7.94 4.36
N GLY A 245 -9.30 -7.05 5.19
CA GLY A 245 -9.88 -7.41 6.49
C GLY A 245 -8.90 -8.21 7.37
N GLN A 246 -9.40 -9.29 7.96
CA GLN A 246 -8.62 -10.15 8.84
C GLN A 246 -7.54 -10.98 8.10
N ASN A 247 -7.73 -11.28 6.81
CA ASN A 247 -6.81 -12.12 6.01
C ASN A 247 -5.40 -11.53 5.88
N LYS A 248 -5.23 -10.22 6.09
CA LYS A 248 -3.91 -9.56 6.08
C LYS A 248 -3.35 -9.23 7.47
N ILE A 249 -4.18 -9.37 8.50
CA ILE A 249 -3.90 -8.94 9.88
C ILE A 249 -3.42 -10.12 10.73
N ASP A 250 -4.00 -11.29 10.50
CA ASP A 250 -3.74 -12.49 11.27
C ASP A 250 -2.99 -13.50 10.42
N ILE A 251 -1.76 -13.79 10.84
CA ILE A 251 -0.86 -14.69 10.11
C ILE A 251 -1.35 -16.13 10.15
N HIS A 252 -2.04 -16.55 11.20
CA HIS A 252 -2.69 -17.86 11.22
C HIS A 252 -3.69 -17.96 10.06
N LEU A 253 -4.59 -16.98 9.95
CA LEU A 253 -5.57 -16.92 8.87
C LEU A 253 -4.92 -16.75 7.49
N THR A 254 -3.86 -15.94 7.39
CA THR A 254 -3.11 -15.72 6.13
C THR A 254 -2.60 -17.06 5.58
N LEU A 255 -1.90 -17.83 6.42
CA LEU A 255 -1.32 -19.12 6.03
C LEU A 255 -2.42 -20.14 5.72
N LYS A 256 -3.46 -20.23 6.57
CA LYS A 256 -4.63 -21.09 6.34
C LYS A 256 -5.29 -20.78 4.99
N ARG A 257 -5.45 -19.49 4.65
CA ARG A 257 -6.04 -19.05 3.39
C ARG A 257 -5.20 -19.47 2.20
N ILE A 258 -3.87 -19.25 2.25
CA ILE A 258 -2.98 -19.63 1.14
C ILE A 258 -3.00 -21.15 0.93
N VAL A 259 -2.94 -21.95 2.01
CA VAL A 259 -3.08 -23.43 1.93
C VAL A 259 -4.42 -23.80 1.28
N GLY A 260 -5.53 -23.16 1.68
CA GLY A 260 -6.84 -23.39 1.09
C GLY A 260 -6.89 -23.09 -0.41
N ILE A 261 -6.35 -21.94 -0.82
CA ILE A 261 -6.29 -21.51 -2.23
C ILE A 261 -5.46 -22.50 -3.06
N ILE A 262 -4.30 -22.94 -2.57
CA ILE A 262 -3.44 -23.92 -3.23
C ILE A 262 -4.20 -25.23 -3.45
N HIS A 263 -4.80 -25.79 -2.41
CA HIS A 263 -5.47 -27.10 -2.50
C HIS A 263 -6.80 -27.06 -3.24
N ASP A 264 -7.41 -25.89 -3.39
CA ASP A 264 -8.58 -25.69 -4.24
C ASP A 264 -8.19 -25.47 -5.73
N GLY A 265 -6.89 -25.47 -6.07
CA GLY A 265 -6.39 -25.29 -7.44
C GLY A 265 -6.49 -23.85 -7.95
N LEU A 266 -6.41 -22.87 -7.04
CA LEU A 266 -6.64 -21.45 -7.32
C LEU A 266 -5.42 -20.57 -7.02
N LEU A 267 -4.22 -21.18 -6.93
CA LEU A 267 -2.93 -20.46 -6.89
C LEU A 267 -1.98 -20.91 -8.01
N GLU A 268 -2.54 -21.40 -9.11
CA GLU A 268 -1.77 -22.01 -10.20
C GLU A 268 -0.90 -21.02 -11.00
N GLN A 269 0.27 -21.50 -11.41
CA GLN A 269 1.21 -20.78 -12.26
C GLN A 269 0.59 -20.32 -13.59
N GLY A 270 0.85 -19.07 -13.96
CA GLY A 270 0.32 -18.44 -15.18
C GLY A 270 -1.14 -17.99 -15.07
N LYS A 271 -1.81 -18.30 -13.95
CA LYS A 271 -3.21 -17.98 -13.71
C LYS A 271 -3.39 -17.04 -12.52
N HIS A 272 -2.74 -17.35 -11.40
CA HIS A 272 -2.95 -16.70 -10.11
C HIS A 272 -1.63 -16.21 -9.50
N ASP A 273 -0.84 -15.50 -10.30
CA ASP A 273 0.57 -15.20 -9.98
C ASP A 273 0.76 -13.99 -9.06
N LEU A 274 -0.31 -13.42 -8.52
CA LEU A 274 -0.21 -12.23 -7.67
C LEU A 274 -1.09 -12.37 -6.42
N ILE A 275 -0.46 -12.22 -5.25
CA ILE A 275 -1.14 -11.93 -3.99
C ILE A 275 -0.79 -10.51 -3.56
N HIS A 276 -1.80 -9.72 -3.19
CA HIS A 276 -1.61 -8.37 -2.68
C HIS A 276 -2.11 -8.24 -1.24
N CYS A 277 -1.27 -7.79 -0.32
CA CYS A 277 -1.62 -7.55 1.08
C CYS A 277 -1.84 -6.06 1.35
N LEU A 278 -3.11 -5.67 1.45
CA LEU A 278 -3.56 -4.27 1.50
C LEU A 278 -3.04 -3.51 2.74
N GLY A 279 -2.46 -2.33 2.58
CA GLY A 279 -2.23 -1.37 3.68
C GLY A 279 -1.42 -1.93 4.86
N THR A 280 -0.22 -2.43 4.60
CA THR A 280 0.74 -2.96 5.57
C THR A 280 1.97 -2.05 5.66
N SER A 281 2.16 -1.38 6.79
CA SER A 281 3.27 -0.43 7.01
C SER A 281 4.22 -0.85 8.14
N ILE A 282 4.36 -2.16 8.37
CA ILE A 282 5.20 -2.74 9.42
C ILE A 282 6.42 -3.36 8.75
N LEU A 283 7.62 -2.97 9.19
CA LEU A 283 8.86 -3.36 8.51
C LEU A 283 9.09 -4.87 8.59
N GLU A 284 8.76 -5.51 9.72
CA GLU A 284 8.85 -6.96 9.88
C GLU A 284 7.96 -7.74 8.90
N TYR A 285 6.84 -7.16 8.46
CA TYR A 285 5.96 -7.83 7.51
C TYR A 285 6.59 -7.94 6.11
N ALA A 286 7.52 -7.07 5.75
CA ALA A 286 8.21 -7.15 4.47
C ALA A 286 8.99 -8.47 4.33
N VAL A 287 9.73 -8.87 5.37
CA VAL A 287 10.51 -10.11 5.35
C VAL A 287 9.64 -11.34 5.61
N LEU A 288 8.58 -11.19 6.41
CA LEU A 288 7.54 -12.21 6.58
C LEU A 288 6.92 -12.59 5.24
N PHE A 289 6.51 -11.61 4.44
CA PHE A 289 5.94 -11.87 3.11
C PHE A 289 6.95 -12.48 2.15
N SER A 290 8.23 -12.09 2.24
CA SER A 290 9.30 -12.72 1.47
C SER A 290 9.44 -14.21 1.79
N ASP A 291 9.36 -14.61 3.06
CA ASP A 291 9.42 -16.02 3.45
C ASP A 291 8.23 -16.84 2.91
N ILE A 292 7.02 -16.29 3.01
CA ILE A 292 5.83 -16.91 2.42
C ILE A 292 5.99 -17.06 0.90
N GLN A 293 6.44 -16.00 0.21
CA GLN A 293 6.67 -16.03 -1.22
C GLN A 293 7.69 -17.11 -1.61
N LYS A 294 8.85 -17.13 -0.94
CA LYS A 294 9.92 -18.11 -1.18
C LYS A 294 9.39 -19.55 -1.02
N ALA A 295 8.66 -19.84 0.05
CA ALA A 295 8.13 -21.17 0.31
C ALA A 295 7.07 -21.59 -0.74
N VAL A 296 6.11 -20.72 -1.06
CA VAL A 296 5.08 -21.04 -2.07
C VAL A 296 5.70 -21.21 -3.46
N ARG A 297 6.71 -20.39 -3.82
CA ARG A 297 7.45 -20.56 -5.08
C ARG A 297 8.18 -21.89 -5.16
N LYS A 298 8.79 -22.31 -4.06
CA LYS A 298 9.55 -23.56 -3.98
C LYS A 298 8.68 -24.79 -4.16
N TYR A 299 7.44 -24.78 -3.64
CA TYR A 299 6.62 -25.99 -3.55
C TYR A 299 5.35 -25.98 -4.42
N HIS A 300 4.94 -24.84 -4.99
CA HIS A 300 3.68 -24.74 -5.73
C HIS A 300 3.73 -23.85 -6.98
N ASN A 301 3.81 -22.53 -6.82
CA ASN A 301 3.77 -21.57 -7.95
C ASN A 301 5.06 -20.75 -8.03
N PRO A 302 6.03 -21.12 -8.90
CA PRO A 302 7.32 -20.43 -8.99
C PRO A 302 7.23 -18.98 -9.50
N ASP A 303 6.11 -18.58 -10.12
CA ASP A 303 5.90 -17.23 -10.64
C ASP A 303 5.16 -16.32 -9.66
N LEU A 304 4.70 -16.84 -8.51
CA LEU A 304 3.93 -16.06 -7.53
C LEU A 304 4.73 -14.83 -7.07
N GLN A 305 4.16 -13.64 -7.22
CA GLN A 305 4.62 -12.43 -6.55
C GLN A 305 3.68 -12.09 -5.40
N ILE A 306 4.23 -11.85 -4.22
CA ILE A 306 3.53 -11.19 -3.12
C ILE A 306 3.88 -9.71 -3.16
N THR A 307 2.85 -8.87 -3.10
CA THR A 307 2.98 -7.41 -3.00
C THR A 307 2.29 -6.89 -1.75
N PHE A 308 2.72 -5.74 -1.25
CA PHE A 308 2.06 -5.05 -0.14
C PHE A 308 2.25 -3.54 -0.27
N ASP A 309 1.32 -2.75 0.23
CA ASP A 309 1.36 -1.30 0.10
C ASP A 309 1.23 -0.55 1.43
N CYS A 310 1.64 0.71 1.44
CA CYS A 310 1.10 1.68 2.38
C CYS A 310 1.20 3.12 1.86
N ALA A 311 0.30 3.98 2.35
CA ALA A 311 0.34 5.43 2.11
C ALA A 311 1.11 6.20 3.21
N SER A 312 1.61 5.51 4.23
CA SER A 312 2.29 6.09 5.40
C SER A 312 3.42 7.08 5.06
N PRO A 313 4.33 6.84 4.08
CA PRO A 313 5.36 7.82 3.75
C PRO A 313 4.80 9.18 3.29
N PHE A 314 3.71 9.17 2.52
CA PHE A 314 3.04 10.39 2.07
C PHE A 314 2.25 11.08 3.18
N PHE A 315 1.53 10.29 3.99
CA PHE A 315 0.72 10.81 5.08
C PHE A 315 1.55 11.36 6.24
N GLY A 316 2.69 10.74 6.53
CA GLY A 316 3.67 11.24 7.50
C GLY A 316 4.15 12.64 7.15
N ALA A 317 4.50 12.88 5.87
CA ALA A 317 4.91 14.19 5.39
C ALA A 317 3.82 15.26 5.54
N ALA A 318 2.55 14.92 5.27
CA ALA A 318 1.43 15.84 5.48
C ALA A 318 1.24 16.24 6.96
N LYS A 319 1.72 15.40 7.89
CA LYS A 319 1.81 15.69 9.33
C LYS A 319 3.14 16.31 9.74
N GLY A 320 4.01 16.66 8.80
CA GLY A 320 5.33 17.20 9.03
C GLY A 320 6.32 16.23 9.67
N LEU A 321 6.12 14.93 9.46
CA LEU A 321 7.02 13.89 9.93
C LEU A 321 8.02 13.51 8.83
N ALA A 322 9.31 13.49 9.17
CA ALA A 322 10.39 12.99 8.31
C ALA A 322 10.86 11.62 8.78
N TYR A 323 11.14 10.72 7.84
CA TYR A 323 11.88 9.48 8.12
C TYR A 323 13.35 9.81 8.38
N PHE A 324 13.80 9.69 9.62
CA PHE A 324 15.18 10.07 9.97
C PHE A 324 16.09 8.86 10.23
N ASN A 325 15.52 7.66 10.43
CA ASN A 325 16.27 6.45 10.73
C ASN A 325 15.39 5.20 10.52
N SER A 326 16.02 4.02 10.39
CA SER A 326 15.37 2.72 10.60
C SER A 326 16.17 1.88 11.59
N ASN A 327 15.50 1.04 12.39
CA ASN A 327 16.14 0.07 13.28
C ASN A 327 15.89 -1.34 12.73
N MET A 328 16.97 -2.10 12.52
CA MET A 328 16.97 -3.48 12.04
C MET A 328 17.94 -4.36 12.85
N GLU A 329 18.20 -4.01 14.11
CA GLU A 329 19.08 -4.79 14.98
C GLU A 329 18.50 -6.19 15.23
N HIS A 330 19.36 -7.21 15.25
CA HIS A 330 18.95 -8.59 15.51
C HIS A 330 18.27 -8.73 16.87
N ASN A 331 17.19 -9.52 16.92
CA ASN A 331 16.41 -9.78 18.12
C ASN A 331 15.84 -8.49 18.78
N THR A 332 15.55 -7.49 17.96
CA THR A 332 14.83 -6.29 18.37
C THR A 332 13.58 -6.08 17.52
N LYS A 333 12.77 -5.07 17.87
CA LYS A 333 11.66 -4.63 17.02
C LYS A 333 12.21 -3.82 15.86
N TRP A 334 11.88 -4.22 14.63
CA TRP A 334 12.30 -3.47 13.47
C TRP A 334 11.32 -2.34 13.21
N THR A 335 11.84 -1.14 12.93
CA THR A 335 10.98 0.04 12.84
C THR A 335 11.46 1.03 11.81
N TYR A 336 10.48 1.66 11.18
CA TYR A 336 10.62 2.98 10.59
C TYR A 336 10.59 4.03 11.70
N SER A 337 11.59 4.90 11.78
CA SER A 337 11.60 6.02 12.73
C SER A 337 11.19 7.31 12.03
N MET A 338 10.13 7.94 12.54
CA MET A 338 9.63 9.22 12.05
C MET A 338 9.44 10.19 13.20
N GLU A 339 9.81 11.46 13.00
CA GLU A 339 9.53 12.54 13.93
C GLU A 339 9.32 13.88 13.22
N LYS A 340 8.88 14.89 13.96
CA LYS A 340 8.65 16.23 13.41
C LYS A 340 9.97 16.81 12.91
N THR A 341 9.95 17.40 11.72
CA THR A 341 11.13 18.02 11.11
C THR A 341 11.02 19.55 11.03
N ALA A 342 12.03 20.19 10.45
CA ALA A 342 12.15 21.64 10.36
C ALA A 342 10.92 22.33 9.75
N GLU A 343 10.19 23.07 10.58
CA GLU A 343 9.12 23.98 10.19
C GLU A 343 9.29 25.31 10.95
N ASN A 344 10.27 26.11 10.53
CA ASN A 344 10.48 27.45 11.08
C ASN A 344 10.70 28.46 9.95
N LYS A 345 10.13 29.66 10.08
CA LYS A 345 10.29 30.77 9.14
C LYS A 345 11.66 31.41 9.19
N ASP A 346 12.39 31.23 10.30
CA ASP A 346 13.75 31.77 10.46
C ASP A 346 14.77 31.09 9.52
N PHE A 347 14.41 29.97 8.93
CA PHE A 347 15.27 29.18 8.05
C PHE A 347 15.08 29.48 6.55
N ASP A 348 14.34 30.52 6.18
CA ASP A 348 14.04 30.88 4.78
C ASP A 348 15.25 31.31 3.95
N THR A 349 16.36 31.60 4.62
CA THR A 349 17.65 31.95 4.00
C THR A 349 18.77 30.96 4.33
N ASP A 350 18.45 29.87 5.05
CA ASP A 350 19.45 28.89 5.48
C ASP A 350 19.92 27.99 4.32
N MET A 351 21.19 28.16 3.96
CA MET A 351 21.86 27.48 2.85
C MET A 351 22.64 26.23 3.27
N ARG A 352 22.61 25.84 4.56
CA ARG A 352 23.25 24.60 5.01
C ARG A 352 22.54 23.40 4.35
N LYS A 353 23.30 22.32 4.09
CA LYS A 353 22.72 21.04 3.68
C LYS A 353 21.64 20.64 4.68
N PHE A 354 20.52 20.12 4.19
CA PHE A 354 19.34 19.86 5.04
C PHE A 354 19.67 19.04 6.29
N SER A 355 20.36 17.90 6.14
CA SER A 355 20.73 17.01 7.26
C SER A 355 21.67 17.68 8.26
N ASP A 356 22.69 18.39 7.79
CA ASP A 356 23.62 19.12 8.66
C ASP A 356 22.91 20.21 9.46
N ALA A 357 21.99 20.93 8.82
CA ALA A 357 21.21 21.99 9.44
C ALA A 357 20.27 21.45 10.52
N VAL A 358 19.49 20.40 10.23
CA VAL A 358 18.53 19.89 11.22
C VAL A 358 19.22 19.24 12.43
N ILE A 359 20.42 18.67 12.25
CA ILE A 359 21.22 18.16 13.37
C ILE A 359 21.82 19.31 14.18
N ALA A 360 22.38 20.33 13.52
CA ALA A 360 22.97 21.50 14.19
C ALA A 360 21.93 22.28 15.02
N GLU A 361 20.69 22.36 14.55
CA GLU A 361 19.57 23.00 15.25
C GLU A 361 18.93 22.10 16.32
N GLY A 362 19.42 20.86 16.50
CA GLY A 362 18.87 19.91 17.47
C GLY A 362 17.44 19.46 17.16
N ILE A 363 17.00 19.55 15.89
CA ILE A 363 15.68 19.11 15.44
C ILE A 363 15.63 17.58 15.33
N HIS A 364 16.72 16.98 14.85
CA HIS A 364 16.93 15.53 14.86
C HIS A 364 18.27 15.21 15.53
N GLU A 365 18.34 14.17 16.36
CA GLU A 365 19.60 13.69 16.94
C GLU A 365 20.54 13.11 15.86
N LYS A 366 19.93 12.48 14.85
CA LYS A 366 20.59 11.91 13.67
C LYS A 366 19.63 11.98 12.49
N PHE A 367 20.16 11.98 11.27
CA PHE A 367 19.32 12.04 10.08
C PHE A 367 19.88 11.16 8.95
N ALA A 368 19.07 10.21 8.48
CA ALA A 368 19.37 9.39 7.32
C ALA A 368 19.06 10.17 6.04
N ASP A 369 20.10 10.52 5.29
CA ASP A 369 19.92 11.22 4.02
C ASP A 369 19.25 10.34 2.95
N SER A 370 18.51 10.99 2.06
CA SER A 370 18.04 10.43 0.79
C SER A 370 18.65 11.20 -0.38
N PRO A 371 18.54 10.71 -1.64
CA PRO A 371 18.89 11.50 -2.82
C PRO A 371 18.21 12.88 -2.87
N ILE A 372 17.02 13.00 -2.26
CA ILE A 372 16.27 14.24 -2.17
C ILE A 372 16.94 15.21 -1.19
N THR A 373 17.22 14.78 0.04
CA THR A 373 17.81 15.66 1.07
C THR A 373 19.28 16.00 0.78
N ASN A 374 19.98 15.14 0.05
CA ASN A 374 21.31 15.43 -0.48
C ASN A 374 21.30 16.53 -1.56
N ALA A 375 20.17 16.74 -2.23
CA ALA A 375 20.04 17.69 -3.33
C ALA A 375 19.30 18.99 -2.93
N MET A 376 19.04 19.21 -1.64
CA MET A 376 18.38 20.41 -1.12
C MET A 376 19.09 20.97 0.12
N VAL A 377 18.84 22.24 0.40
CA VAL A 377 19.27 22.95 1.61
C VAL A 377 18.08 23.23 2.53
N MET A 378 18.33 23.68 3.77
CA MET A 378 17.26 23.91 4.76
C MET A 378 16.14 24.82 4.25
N LYS A 379 16.47 25.95 3.61
CA LYS A 379 15.46 26.88 3.08
C LYS A 379 14.56 26.27 2.01
N ASP A 380 14.99 25.22 1.32
CA ASP A 380 14.17 24.58 0.28
C ASP A 380 12.95 23.89 0.90
N LEU A 381 13.06 23.41 2.15
CA LEU A 381 11.92 22.95 2.93
C LEU A 381 11.22 24.14 3.61
N CYS A 382 11.97 25.01 4.29
CA CYS A 382 11.46 26.16 5.03
C CYS A 382 11.35 27.43 4.17
N TYR A 383 10.70 27.33 3.00
CA TYR A 383 10.71 28.38 1.97
C TYR A 383 10.06 29.72 2.37
N ARG A 384 8.98 29.67 3.16
CA ARG A 384 8.19 30.87 3.50
C ARG A 384 8.75 31.54 4.75
N GLY A 385 9.46 32.64 4.56
CA GLY A 385 9.96 33.49 5.64
C GLY A 385 8.92 34.37 6.32
N HIS A 386 9.40 35.19 7.24
CA HIS A 386 8.60 36.25 7.88
C HIS A 386 8.12 37.27 6.84
N GLY A 387 6.85 37.63 6.91
CA GLY A 387 6.21 38.53 5.94
C GLY A 387 5.78 37.87 4.63
N PHE A 388 5.97 36.56 4.44
CA PHE A 388 5.49 35.86 3.24
C PHE A 388 3.95 35.85 3.18
N LEU A 389 3.39 36.57 2.21
CA LEU A 389 1.93 36.72 2.03
C LEU A 389 1.34 35.66 1.09
N ASN A 390 0.16 35.16 1.40
CA ASN A 390 -0.62 34.29 0.54
C ASN A 390 -1.40 35.08 -0.54
N LYS A 391 -2.14 34.38 -1.41
CA LYS A 391 -2.97 34.97 -2.48
C LYS A 391 -4.06 35.94 -1.97
N HIS A 392 -4.35 35.96 -0.67
CA HIS A 392 -5.29 36.88 -0.03
C HIS A 392 -4.60 38.00 0.76
N GLY A 393 -3.29 38.20 0.56
CA GLY A 393 -2.51 39.23 1.26
C GLY A 393 -2.31 38.98 2.76
N LYS A 394 -2.57 37.75 3.24
CA LYS A 394 -2.35 37.38 4.64
C LYS A 394 -1.05 36.63 4.80
N GLU A 395 -0.31 36.93 5.85
CA GLU A 395 0.90 36.20 6.17
C GLU A 395 0.59 34.71 6.42
N THR A 396 1.40 33.84 5.82
CA THR A 396 1.28 32.39 5.97
C THR A 396 1.66 31.96 7.39
N LYS A 397 1.01 30.92 7.93
CA LYS A 397 1.34 30.40 9.27
C LYS A 397 2.53 29.45 9.26
N THR A 398 2.63 28.63 8.23
CA THR A 398 3.68 27.62 8.06
C THR A 398 4.81 28.17 7.21
N SER A 399 6.04 27.69 7.43
CA SER A 399 7.17 27.98 6.54
C SER A 399 7.14 27.13 5.26
N TRP A 400 6.20 26.19 5.13
CA TRP A 400 6.16 25.26 4.00
C TRP A 400 5.18 25.69 2.92
N ASP A 401 5.55 25.48 1.66
CA ASP A 401 4.64 25.55 0.52
C ASP A 401 4.34 24.16 -0.05
N THR A 402 3.61 24.12 -1.18
CA THR A 402 3.28 22.84 -1.83
C THR A 402 4.53 22.05 -2.19
N LEU A 403 5.57 22.70 -2.71
CA LEU A 403 6.82 22.01 -3.06
C LEU A 403 7.53 21.48 -1.81
N SER A 404 7.51 22.20 -0.69
CA SER A 404 8.05 21.72 0.60
C SER A 404 7.42 20.39 1.02
N TYR A 405 6.09 20.27 0.92
CA TYR A 405 5.42 18.99 1.20
C TYR A 405 5.83 17.91 0.21
N THR A 406 5.91 18.21 -1.09
CA THR A 406 6.32 17.25 -2.13
C THR A 406 7.76 16.77 -1.93
N LEU A 407 8.69 17.66 -1.52
CA LEU A 407 10.08 17.32 -1.20
C LEU A 407 10.15 16.34 -0.01
N LEU A 408 9.42 16.63 1.07
CA LEU A 408 9.37 15.75 2.23
C LEU A 408 8.71 14.40 1.89
N GLN A 409 7.66 14.40 1.08
CA GLN A 409 7.04 13.18 0.56
C GLN A 409 8.03 12.34 -0.23
N ALA A 410 8.77 12.93 -1.17
CA ALA A 410 9.76 12.21 -1.96
C ALA A 410 10.87 11.59 -1.09
N HIS A 411 11.35 12.33 -0.09
CA HIS A 411 12.30 11.81 0.89
C HIS A 411 11.73 10.63 1.68
N ASN A 412 10.52 10.76 2.23
CA ASN A 412 9.89 9.70 3.01
C ASN A 412 9.62 8.44 2.17
N VAL A 413 9.20 8.60 0.91
CA VAL A 413 8.94 7.49 -0.02
C VAL A 413 10.23 6.71 -0.29
N TYR A 414 11.33 7.42 -0.61
CA TYR A 414 12.64 6.80 -0.76
C TYR A 414 13.03 6.02 0.49
N GLN A 415 12.96 6.66 1.68
CA GLN A 415 13.37 6.02 2.94
C GLN A 415 12.55 4.76 3.23
N HIS A 416 11.25 4.76 2.92
CA HIS A 416 10.41 3.59 3.11
C HIS A 416 10.80 2.44 2.18
N MET A 417 10.98 2.71 0.88
CA MET A 417 11.38 1.71 -0.11
C MET A 417 12.76 1.13 0.20
N PHE A 418 13.72 2.01 0.50
CA PHE A 418 15.07 1.63 0.88
C PHE A 418 15.06 0.76 2.13
N ALA A 419 14.32 1.15 3.18
CA ALA A 419 14.23 0.38 4.40
C ALA A 419 13.61 -1.01 4.20
N VAL A 420 12.59 -1.15 3.33
CA VAL A 420 12.04 -2.47 2.97
C VAL A 420 13.10 -3.38 2.33
N GLN A 421 13.87 -2.86 1.39
CA GLN A 421 14.93 -3.62 0.72
C GLN A 421 16.08 -3.94 1.69
N GLU A 422 16.45 -2.97 2.52
CA GLU A 422 17.49 -3.14 3.53
C GLU A 422 17.10 -4.16 4.60
N ALA A 423 15.85 -4.18 5.06
CA ALA A 423 15.35 -5.19 5.97
C ALA A 423 15.50 -6.60 5.38
N ASN A 424 15.20 -6.79 4.11
CA ASN A 424 15.42 -8.07 3.44
C ASN A 424 16.91 -8.42 3.32
N ARG A 425 17.80 -7.45 3.05
CA ARG A 425 19.26 -7.68 3.03
C ARG A 425 19.78 -8.12 4.40
N GLN A 426 19.37 -7.43 5.47
CA GLN A 426 19.73 -7.77 6.84
C GLN A 426 19.19 -9.16 7.21
N TYR A 427 17.94 -9.46 6.84
CA TYR A 427 17.31 -10.76 7.07
C TYR A 427 18.03 -11.90 6.36
N ASP A 428 18.32 -11.74 5.05
CA ASP A 428 19.10 -12.71 4.26
C ASP A 428 20.52 -12.92 4.84
N SER A 429 21.07 -11.94 5.56
CA SER A 429 22.38 -12.04 6.23
C SER A 429 22.34 -12.74 7.60
N GLY A 430 21.14 -13.09 8.11
CA GLY A 430 20.92 -13.77 9.39
C GLY A 430 20.40 -12.87 10.51
N CYS A 431 20.20 -11.57 10.28
CA CYS A 431 19.56 -10.70 11.27
C CYS A 431 18.05 -10.89 11.28
N VAL A 432 17.53 -11.51 12.34
CA VAL A 432 16.09 -11.77 12.50
C VAL A 432 15.45 -10.78 13.49
N PRO A 433 14.29 -10.15 13.18
CA PRO A 433 13.55 -9.35 14.14
C PRO A 433 12.91 -10.23 15.24
N ALA A 434 12.80 -9.70 16.45
CA ALA A 434 12.22 -10.43 17.59
C ALA A 434 10.80 -10.96 17.31
N MET A 435 10.02 -10.27 16.45
CA MET A 435 8.67 -10.69 16.07
C MET A 435 8.63 -12.04 15.34
N LEU A 436 9.69 -12.41 14.62
CA LEU A 436 9.71 -13.58 13.71
C LEU A 436 10.53 -14.75 14.27
N MET A 437 10.86 -14.70 15.56
CA MET A 437 11.58 -15.76 16.26
C MET A 437 11.03 -15.96 17.67
N ASN A 438 11.24 -17.15 18.22
CA ASN A 438 11.12 -17.43 19.63
C ASN A 438 12.30 -18.33 20.01
N GLU A 439 13.03 -17.97 21.06
CA GLU A 439 14.20 -18.74 21.53
C GLU A 439 14.09 -19.05 23.04
N THR A 440 12.91 -18.85 23.64
CA THR A 440 12.76 -18.94 25.10
C THR A 440 12.83 -20.39 25.60
N PHE A 441 12.18 -21.32 24.89
CA PHE A 441 12.11 -22.74 25.26
C PHE A 441 12.42 -23.67 24.09
N GLU A 442 12.09 -23.25 22.87
CA GLU A 442 12.40 -23.89 21.60
C GLU A 442 12.92 -22.80 20.66
N SER A 443 13.87 -23.12 19.78
CA SER A 443 14.32 -22.20 18.72
C SER A 443 13.37 -22.34 17.53
N ILE A 444 12.46 -21.39 17.41
CA ILE A 444 11.47 -21.31 16.32
C ILE A 444 11.78 -20.07 15.50
N ARG A 445 11.84 -20.22 14.18
CA ARG A 445 11.91 -19.12 13.22
C ARG A 445 10.73 -19.18 12.28
N PHE A 446 10.20 -18.00 11.93
CA PHE A 446 9.05 -17.89 11.04
C PHE A 446 9.28 -18.58 9.69
N GLY A 447 10.39 -18.26 9.01
CA GLY A 447 10.72 -18.82 7.70
C GLY A 447 10.82 -20.35 7.69
N ASP A 448 11.40 -20.95 8.73
CA ASP A 448 11.54 -22.41 8.85
C ASP A 448 10.17 -23.10 8.96
N LEU A 449 9.27 -22.56 9.80
CA LEU A 449 7.91 -23.09 9.93
C LEU A 449 7.12 -22.93 8.63
N VAL A 450 7.27 -21.80 7.94
CA VAL A 450 6.58 -21.53 6.68
C VAL A 450 7.07 -22.47 5.57
N ASP A 451 8.39 -22.71 5.45
CA ASP A 451 8.92 -23.70 4.51
C ASP A 451 8.36 -25.09 4.81
N GLU A 452 8.31 -25.50 6.09
CA GLU A 452 7.75 -26.79 6.50
C GLU A 452 6.26 -26.90 6.12
N ILE A 453 5.43 -25.90 6.46
CA ILE A 453 3.99 -25.87 6.16
C ILE A 453 3.73 -26.13 4.67
N PHE A 454 4.45 -25.44 3.79
CA PHE A 454 4.25 -25.57 2.34
C PHE A 454 4.93 -26.81 1.74
N SER A 455 5.96 -27.38 2.39
CA SER A 455 6.61 -28.62 1.96
C SER A 455 5.72 -29.86 2.12
N LEU A 456 4.75 -29.83 3.04
CA LEU A 456 3.92 -30.98 3.39
C LEU A 456 3.04 -31.47 2.22
N ASN A 457 2.68 -30.56 1.31
CA ASN A 457 1.83 -30.82 0.14
C ASN A 457 0.54 -31.61 0.49
N ASP A 458 -0.02 -31.37 1.66
CA ASP A 458 -1.19 -32.05 2.21
C ASP A 458 -2.00 -31.05 3.03
N ARG A 459 -3.24 -30.82 2.60
CA ARG A 459 -4.10 -29.77 3.18
C ARG A 459 -4.24 -29.93 4.69
N GLN A 460 -4.54 -31.14 5.16
CA GLN A 460 -4.83 -31.32 6.58
C GLN A 460 -3.56 -31.21 7.41
N LYS A 461 -2.43 -31.78 6.96
CA LYS A 461 -1.17 -31.67 7.68
C LYS A 461 -0.66 -30.23 7.77
N SER A 462 -0.78 -29.46 6.68
CA SER A 462 -0.42 -28.04 6.67
C SER A 462 -1.28 -27.24 7.65
N LEU A 463 -2.60 -27.49 7.68
CA LEU A 463 -3.52 -26.85 8.62
C LEU A 463 -3.24 -27.24 10.08
N ASP A 464 -3.01 -28.53 10.34
CA ASP A 464 -2.67 -29.03 11.69
C ASP A 464 -1.36 -28.41 12.21
N LEU A 465 -0.36 -28.22 11.34
CA LEU A 465 0.90 -27.57 11.69
C LEU A 465 0.70 -26.07 12.00
N ILE A 466 -0.12 -25.38 11.21
CA ILE A 466 -0.49 -23.98 11.50
C ILE A 466 -1.18 -23.91 12.87
N ASP A 467 -2.16 -24.78 13.14
CA ASP A 467 -2.90 -24.79 14.40
C ASP A 467 -1.99 -25.09 15.60
N LYS A 468 -1.07 -26.05 15.47
CA LYS A 468 -0.07 -26.39 16.50
C LYS A 468 0.76 -25.17 16.94
N HIS A 469 1.07 -24.27 16.02
CA HIS A 469 1.88 -23.07 16.28
C HIS A 469 1.06 -21.79 16.53
N SER A 470 -0.26 -21.89 16.81
CA SER A 470 -1.16 -20.74 17.06
C SER A 470 -0.61 -19.70 18.04
N ARG A 471 0.10 -20.13 19.09
CA ARG A 471 0.70 -19.22 20.08
C ARG A 471 1.82 -18.35 19.50
N PHE A 472 2.60 -18.91 18.58
CA PHE A 472 3.66 -18.18 17.90
C PHE A 472 3.06 -17.14 16.96
N TRP A 473 2.03 -17.47 16.18
CA TRP A 473 1.36 -16.51 15.30
C TRP A 473 0.78 -15.32 16.07
N MET A 474 0.27 -15.54 17.28
CA MET A 474 -0.23 -14.46 18.14
C MET A 474 0.83 -13.43 18.58
N GLN A 475 2.12 -13.72 18.44
CA GLN A 475 3.16 -12.73 18.71
C GLN A 475 3.33 -11.74 17.56
N ILE A 476 2.93 -12.13 16.34
CA ILE A 476 3.08 -11.34 15.13
C ILE A 476 1.93 -10.33 15.08
N MET A 477 2.22 -9.10 15.51
CA MET A 477 1.21 -8.05 15.63
C MET A 477 1.14 -7.18 14.37
N SER A 478 -0.08 -6.89 13.92
CA SER A 478 -0.41 -5.95 12.84
C SER A 478 -0.46 -4.47 13.29
N GLY A 479 0.11 -4.14 14.45
CA GLY A 479 0.05 -2.79 15.02
C GLY A 479 -1.35 -2.40 15.48
N SER A 480 -1.84 -1.23 15.05
CA SER A 480 -3.18 -0.72 15.40
C SER A 480 -4.31 -1.19 14.48
N GLN A 481 -4.01 -1.98 13.44
CA GLN A 481 -4.98 -2.43 12.45
C GLN A 481 -5.68 -3.73 12.88
N GLY A 482 -7.00 -3.66 13.06
CA GLY A 482 -7.88 -4.79 13.42
C GLY A 482 -7.42 -5.63 14.62
N PHE A 483 -7.73 -6.93 14.60
CA PHE A 483 -7.52 -7.83 15.74
C PHE A 483 -6.37 -8.80 15.46
N SER A 484 -5.14 -8.43 15.83
CA SER A 484 -3.98 -9.35 15.84
C SER A 484 -3.56 -9.73 17.26
N GLY A 485 -2.73 -10.77 17.36
CA GLY A 485 -2.21 -11.29 18.62
C GLY A 485 -3.30 -11.68 19.62
N LYS A 486 -3.13 -11.37 20.91
CA LYS A 486 -4.15 -11.72 21.94
C LYS A 486 -5.56 -11.19 21.64
N ARG A 487 -5.70 -10.19 20.76
CA ARG A 487 -6.99 -9.62 20.37
C ARG A 487 -7.73 -10.45 19.31
N SER A 488 -7.05 -11.37 18.59
CA SER A 488 -7.71 -12.33 17.69
C SER A 488 -8.48 -13.43 18.43
N VAL A 489 -8.28 -13.54 19.75
CA VAL A 489 -8.90 -14.53 20.65
C VAL A 489 -9.75 -13.85 21.75
N ASN A 490 -10.31 -12.67 21.47
CA ASN A 490 -11.09 -11.93 22.46
C ASN A 490 -12.51 -12.49 22.65
N ALA A 491 -13.21 -12.03 23.69
CA ALA A 491 -14.53 -12.54 24.07
C ALA A 491 -15.57 -12.47 22.94
N GLY A 492 -15.45 -11.56 21.97
CA GLY A 492 -16.33 -11.51 20.80
C GLY A 492 -16.05 -12.62 19.77
N THR A 493 -14.79 -12.95 19.51
CA THR A 493 -14.40 -14.06 18.62
C THR A 493 -14.66 -15.44 19.22
N MET A 494 -14.69 -15.54 20.55
CA MET A 494 -14.99 -16.77 21.30
C MET A 494 -16.48 -16.92 21.65
N PHE A 495 -17.27 -15.83 21.67
CA PHE A 495 -18.71 -15.90 21.95
C PHE A 495 -19.43 -16.74 20.88
N ASP A 496 -19.11 -16.53 19.60
CA ASP A 496 -19.71 -17.29 18.50
C ASP A 496 -19.30 -18.78 18.53
N GLN A 497 -18.11 -19.11 19.04
CA GLN A 497 -17.64 -20.51 19.18
C GLN A 497 -18.17 -21.22 20.42
N LEU A 498 -18.48 -20.49 21.50
CA LEU A 498 -18.92 -21.06 22.77
C LEU A 498 -20.45 -21.11 22.91
N PHE A 499 -21.22 -20.41 22.05
CA PHE A 499 -22.68 -20.30 22.15
C PHE A 499 -23.44 -20.76 20.89
N THR A 500 -22.81 -21.52 19.99
CA THR A 500 -23.58 -22.40 19.09
C THR A 500 -24.16 -23.58 19.88
N GLU A 501 -25.22 -23.32 20.65
CA GLU A 501 -26.16 -24.35 21.09
C GLU A 501 -27.39 -24.34 20.17
N ASN A 502 -27.75 -25.55 19.71
CA ASN A 502 -28.88 -25.89 18.84
C ASN A 502 -30.09 -24.95 18.94
N GLY A 503 -30.44 -24.35 17.80
CA GLY A 503 -31.80 -23.88 17.48
C GLY A 503 -32.34 -24.65 16.29
#